data_AF-A0A644YAB6-F1
#
_entry.id   AF-A0A644YAB6-F1
#
_cell.length_a   1.000
_cell.length_b   1.000
_cell.length_c   1.000
_cell.angle_alpha   90.00
_cell.angle_beta   90.00
_cell.angle_gamma   90.00
#
_symmetry.space_group_name_H-M   'P 1'
#
loop_
_entity.id
_entity.type
_entity.pdbx_description
1 polymer ?
#
loop_
_entity_poly.entity_id
_entity_poly.type
_entity_poly.pdbx_seq_one_letter_code
_entity_poly.pdbx_strand_id
1 'polypeptide(L)'
;MIDDETYHLKSHGAQDIGKYECLLDLQRTEKYRTILPHFDCGFVIWLTNDPYYWTQGKRQDTMAADFAIHSGAVKTGTMAWAAHTGLGTMRGREDPITLAKVYSVQWHDYSRVSDGRGGQLRYAMFAVSKAREEEKQSG
;
A
#
# COMPACT_ATOMS: atom_id res chain seq x y z
N MET A 1 28.05 16.91 -15.47
CA MET A 1 26.74 16.84 -16.16
C MET A 1 26.68 15.48 -16.80
N ILE A 2 25.68 14.68 -16.45
CA ILE A 2 25.37 13.42 -17.12
C ILE A 2 24.00 13.67 -17.79
N ASP A 3 23.88 13.16 -19.01
CA ASP A 3 23.01 13.58 -20.10
C ASP A 3 21.55 13.94 -19.77
N ASP A 4 21.08 14.98 -20.45
CA ASP A 4 19.75 15.60 -20.40
C ASP A 4 18.67 14.76 -21.12
N GLU A 5 18.64 13.45 -20.84
CA GLU A 5 17.61 12.57 -21.40
C GLU A 5 16.34 12.59 -20.55
N THR A 6 15.36 13.37 -20.99
CA THR A 6 14.04 13.42 -20.37
C THR A 6 13.20 12.20 -20.81
N TYR A 7 13.22 11.13 -20.03
CA TYR A 7 12.35 9.97 -20.25
C TYR A 7 10.91 10.25 -19.77
N HIS A 8 9.99 10.49 -20.70
CA HIS A 8 8.56 10.51 -20.42
C HIS A 8 7.99 9.08 -20.44
N LEU A 9 8.16 8.33 -19.35
CA LEU A 9 7.45 7.05 -19.19
C LEU A 9 5.93 7.29 -19.10
N LYS A 10 5.15 6.52 -19.88
CA LYS A 10 3.70 6.34 -19.68
C LYS A 10 3.48 5.62 -18.36
N SER A 11 3.49 6.37 -17.26
CA SER A 11 3.63 5.80 -15.90
C SER A 11 2.32 5.35 -15.27
N HIS A 12 1.17 5.71 -15.83
CA HIS A 12 -0.13 5.63 -15.13
C HIS A 12 -0.53 4.25 -14.59
N GLY A 13 -0.12 3.14 -15.21
CA GLY A 13 -0.46 1.80 -14.74
C GLY A 13 0.47 1.26 -13.64
N ALA A 14 1.72 1.71 -13.62
CA ALA A 14 2.74 1.14 -12.72
C ALA A 14 2.47 1.51 -11.25
N GLN A 15 1.99 2.73 -10.98
CA GLN A 15 1.69 3.13 -9.61
C GLN A 15 0.46 2.41 -9.07
N ASP A 16 -0.59 2.24 -9.88
CA ASP A 16 -1.81 1.56 -9.43
C ASP A 16 -1.55 0.08 -9.10
N ILE A 17 -0.72 -0.58 -9.92
CA ILE A 17 -0.18 -1.91 -9.62
C ILE A 17 0.63 -1.91 -8.33
N GLY A 18 1.55 -0.96 -8.14
CA GLY A 18 2.39 -0.94 -6.95
C GLY A 18 1.59 -0.70 -5.66
N LYS A 19 0.54 0.11 -5.70
CA LYS A 19 -0.37 0.30 -4.55
C LYS A 19 -1.13 -0.98 -4.19
N TYR A 20 -1.57 -1.75 -5.18
CA TYR A 20 -2.17 -3.07 -4.96
C TYR A 20 -1.18 -3.99 -4.23
N GLU A 21 0.07 -4.06 -4.71
CA GLU A 21 1.12 -4.91 -4.09
C GLU A 21 1.44 -4.48 -2.66
N CYS A 22 1.49 -3.18 -2.38
CA CYS A 22 1.66 -2.65 -1.02
C CYS A 22 0.59 -3.20 -0.06
N LEU A 23 -0.67 -3.23 -0.49
CA LEU A 23 -1.78 -3.75 0.30
C LEU A 23 -1.78 -5.28 0.37
N LEU A 24 -1.33 -5.95 -0.69
CA LEU A 24 -1.14 -7.40 -0.70
C LEU A 24 -0.11 -7.86 0.33
N ASP A 25 0.98 -7.12 0.51
CA ASP A 25 1.97 -7.42 1.56
C ASP A 25 1.39 -7.27 2.96
N LEU A 26 0.48 -6.32 3.15
CA LEU A 26 -0.26 -6.16 4.41
C LEU A 26 -1.20 -7.35 4.66
N GLN A 27 -1.97 -7.77 3.65
CA GLN A 27 -2.81 -8.98 3.71
C GLN A 27 -1.98 -10.24 4.00
N ARG A 28 -0.84 -10.41 3.32
CA ARG A 28 0.06 -11.55 3.56
C ARG A 28 0.59 -11.56 4.99
N THR A 29 0.93 -10.39 5.53
CA THR A 29 1.38 -10.27 6.91
C THR A 29 0.26 -10.60 7.90
N GLU A 30 -0.98 -10.19 7.63
CA GLU A 30 -2.14 -10.63 8.41
C GLU A 30 -2.36 -12.15 8.35
N LYS A 31 -2.14 -12.76 7.18
CA LYS A 31 -2.22 -14.21 7.02
C LYS A 31 -1.12 -14.91 7.82
N TYR A 32 0.10 -14.39 7.82
CA TYR A 32 1.21 -14.96 8.60
C TYR A 32 0.92 -14.96 10.10
N ARG A 33 0.25 -13.93 10.61
CA ARG A 33 -0.25 -13.89 11.99
C ARG A 33 -1.14 -15.07 12.36
N THR A 34 -1.88 -15.65 11.42
CA THR A 34 -2.80 -16.76 11.71
C THR A 34 -2.21 -18.14 11.44
N ILE A 35 -1.22 -18.25 10.55
CA ILE A 35 -0.67 -19.55 10.13
C ILE A 35 0.69 -19.88 10.75
N LEU A 36 1.45 -18.90 11.26
CA LEU A 36 2.75 -19.14 11.87
C LEU A 36 2.61 -19.38 13.39
N PRO A 37 3.09 -20.52 13.93
CA PRO A 37 2.81 -20.94 15.32
C PRO A 37 3.43 -20.04 16.40
N HIS A 38 4.45 -19.25 16.05
CA HIS A 38 5.14 -18.34 16.97
C HIS A 38 5.17 -16.90 16.46
N PHE A 39 4.14 -16.50 15.71
CA PHE A 39 4.01 -15.11 15.28
C PHE A 39 3.68 -14.21 16.47
N ASP A 40 4.59 -13.29 16.76
CA ASP A 40 4.39 -12.25 17.78
C ASP A 40 4.06 -10.91 17.12
N CYS A 41 4.93 -10.47 16.20
CA CYS A 41 4.75 -9.26 15.41
C CYS A 41 5.29 -9.42 13.99
N GLY A 42 4.68 -8.68 13.06
CA GLY A 42 5.16 -8.50 11.69
C GLY A 42 5.08 -7.03 11.31
N PHE A 43 6.03 -6.58 10.50
CA PHE A 43 6.10 -5.20 10.03
C PHE A 43 6.03 -5.15 8.52
N VAL A 44 5.26 -4.20 8.01
CA VAL A 44 5.25 -3.83 6.60
C VAL A 44 5.75 -2.40 6.50
N ILE A 45 6.77 -2.19 5.68
CA ILE A 45 7.34 -0.87 5.42
C ILE A 45 7.21 -0.61 3.93
N TRP A 46 6.50 0.46 3.58
CA TRP A 46 6.53 1.02 2.23
C TRP A 46 7.49 2.19 2.26
N LEU A 47 8.52 2.15 1.42
CA LEU A 47 9.52 3.22 1.29
C LEU A 47 9.66 3.54 -0.20
N THR A 48 9.42 4.78 -0.57
CA THR A 48 9.51 5.20 -1.98
C THR A 48 9.95 6.66 -2.07
N ASN A 49 10.43 7.04 -3.25
CA ASN A 49 10.68 8.42 -3.64
C ASN A 49 9.59 8.97 -4.60
N ASP A 50 8.55 8.17 -4.88
CA ASP A 50 7.47 8.55 -5.79
C ASP A 50 6.28 9.22 -5.05
N PRO A 51 6.03 10.53 -5.28
CA PRO A 51 4.95 11.25 -4.63
C PRO A 51 3.54 10.76 -4.97
N TYR A 52 3.34 9.99 -6.04
CA TYR A 52 2.04 9.41 -6.37
C TYR A 52 1.53 8.40 -5.32
N TYR A 53 2.39 7.95 -4.40
CA TYR A 53 2.02 7.05 -3.31
C TYR A 53 1.47 7.78 -2.09
N TRP A 54 2.05 8.92 -1.72
CA TRP A 54 1.66 9.65 -0.51
C TRP A 54 0.81 10.89 -0.75
N THR A 55 0.67 11.34 -2.00
CA THR A 55 -0.21 12.47 -2.35
C THR A 55 -1.56 11.97 -2.86
N GLN A 56 -2.63 12.65 -2.47
CA GLN A 56 -3.96 12.35 -2.97
C GLN A 56 -4.07 12.76 -4.45
N GLY A 57 -4.48 11.83 -5.30
CA GLY A 57 -4.76 12.11 -6.70
C GLY A 57 -5.98 13.04 -6.87
N LYS A 58 -6.01 13.82 -7.95
CA LYS A 58 -7.13 14.73 -8.26
C LYS A 58 -8.43 14.00 -8.62
N ARG A 59 -8.32 12.79 -9.19
CA ARG A 59 -9.47 11.95 -9.57
C ARG A 59 -9.64 10.90 -8.48
N GLN A 60 -10.84 10.84 -7.91
CA GLN A 60 -11.18 9.85 -6.88
C GLN A 60 -11.84 8.60 -7.48
N ASP A 61 -12.50 8.73 -8.62
CA ASP A 61 -13.15 7.62 -9.33
C ASP A 61 -12.20 7.08 -10.41
N THR A 62 -11.19 6.33 -9.98
CA THR A 62 -10.26 5.62 -10.87
C THR A 62 -10.45 4.13 -10.76
N MET A 63 -9.97 3.39 -11.77
CA MET A 63 -10.02 1.93 -11.79
C MET A 63 -9.36 1.24 -10.58
N ALA A 64 -8.49 1.96 -9.87
CA ALA A 64 -7.72 1.49 -8.71
C ALA A 64 -7.97 2.35 -7.45
N ALA A 65 -9.11 3.05 -7.38
CA ALA A 65 -9.43 3.99 -6.30
C ALA A 65 -9.32 3.36 -4.91
N ASP A 66 -9.83 2.14 -4.75
CA ASP A 66 -9.80 1.39 -3.48
C ASP A 66 -8.36 1.18 -2.97
N PHE A 67 -7.40 1.07 -3.88
CA PHE A 67 -6.00 0.85 -3.55
C PHE A 67 -5.24 2.16 -3.23
N ALA A 68 -5.88 3.33 -3.22
CA ALA A 68 -5.19 4.59 -2.96
C ALA A 68 -4.60 4.65 -1.53
N ILE A 69 -3.27 4.77 -1.41
CA ILE A 69 -2.53 4.76 -0.14
C ILE A 69 -1.88 6.12 0.20
N HIS A 70 -2.52 7.22 -0.19
CA HIS A 70 -2.06 8.56 0.19
C HIS A 70 -2.12 8.78 1.71
N SER A 71 -1.41 9.78 2.23
CA SER A 71 -1.51 10.13 3.65
C SER A 71 -2.96 10.45 4.03
N GLY A 72 -3.44 9.85 5.12
CA GLY A 72 -4.82 9.97 5.59
C GLY A 72 -5.77 8.91 5.02
N ALA A 73 -5.33 8.10 4.04
CA ALA A 73 -6.15 7.00 3.55
C ALA A 73 -6.39 5.96 4.66
N VAL A 74 -7.59 5.39 4.71
CA VAL A 74 -7.95 4.29 5.61
C VAL A 74 -8.15 3.02 4.79
N LYS A 75 -7.56 1.91 5.24
CA LYS A 75 -7.58 0.61 4.56
C LYS A 75 -8.13 -0.47 5.47
N THR A 76 -9.19 -1.12 5.03
CA THR A 76 -9.93 -2.14 5.78
C THR A 76 -10.86 -2.88 4.85
N GLY A 77 -11.29 -4.08 5.22
CA GLY A 77 -12.26 -4.85 4.45
C GLY A 77 -11.74 -5.24 3.07
N THR A 78 -12.66 -5.43 2.13
CA THR A 78 -12.34 -5.84 0.76
C THR A 78 -12.19 -4.62 -0.15
N MET A 79 -11.08 -4.57 -0.88
CA MET A 79 -10.71 -3.54 -1.85
C MET A 79 -10.48 -4.24 -3.19
N ALA A 80 -11.08 -3.71 -4.25
CA ALA A 80 -11.04 -4.35 -5.57
C ALA A 80 -10.71 -3.36 -6.68
N TRP A 81 -10.30 -3.88 -7.83
CA TRP A 81 -10.33 -3.10 -9.06
C TRP A 81 -11.78 -2.72 -9.37
N ALA A 82 -12.00 -1.52 -9.92
CA ALA A 82 -13.33 -1.12 -10.34
C ALA A 82 -13.87 -2.09 -11.41
N ALA A 83 -15.19 -2.29 -11.45
CA ALA A 83 -15.82 -3.25 -12.36
C ALA A 83 -15.51 -3.00 -13.86
N HIS A 84 -15.18 -1.76 -14.22
CA HIS A 84 -14.82 -1.37 -15.59
C HIS A 84 -13.33 -1.57 -15.93
N THR A 85 -12.53 -2.12 -15.02
CA THR A 85 -11.09 -2.33 -15.24
C THR A 85 -10.87 -3.42 -16.29
N GLY A 86 -10.01 -3.16 -17.27
CA GLY A 86 -9.69 -4.14 -18.31
C GLY A 86 -8.86 -5.32 -17.77
N LEU A 87 -9.12 -6.53 -18.28
CA LEU A 87 -8.41 -7.77 -17.88
C LEU A 87 -6.90 -7.68 -18.02
N GLY A 88 -6.40 -6.96 -19.03
CA GLY A 88 -4.96 -6.76 -19.21
C GLY A 88 -4.30 -5.99 -18.07
N THR A 89 -5.03 -5.04 -17.47
CA THR A 89 -4.53 -4.21 -16.35
C THR A 89 -4.44 -5.00 -15.05
N MET A 90 -5.43 -5.85 -14.78
CA MET A 90 -5.49 -6.66 -13.55
C MET A 90 -4.75 -8.00 -13.65
N ARG A 91 -4.05 -8.28 -14.75
CA ARG A 91 -3.45 -9.60 -14.99
C ARG A 91 -2.48 -9.99 -13.86
N GLY A 92 -2.76 -11.13 -13.22
CA GLY A 92 -2.02 -11.65 -12.06
C GLY A 92 -2.34 -10.95 -10.73
N ARG A 93 -3.36 -10.09 -10.71
CA ARG A 93 -3.83 -9.24 -9.59
C ARG A 93 -5.35 -9.14 -9.61
N GLU A 94 -6.02 -10.15 -10.14
CA GLU A 94 -7.47 -10.18 -10.32
C GLU A 94 -8.19 -10.27 -8.97
N ASP A 95 -7.58 -10.97 -8.02
CA ASP A 95 -8.14 -11.17 -6.69
C ASP A 95 -8.22 -9.85 -5.91
N PRO A 96 -9.32 -9.60 -5.18
CA PRO A 96 -9.40 -8.44 -4.31
C PRO A 96 -8.47 -8.58 -3.11
N ILE A 97 -8.04 -7.45 -2.56
CA ILE A 97 -7.32 -7.41 -1.28
C ILE A 97 -8.34 -7.34 -0.14
N THR A 98 -8.25 -8.22 0.83
CA THR A 98 -9.07 -8.24 2.03
C THR A 98 -8.21 -8.09 3.28
N LEU A 99 -8.45 -7.03 4.05
CA LEU A 99 -7.82 -6.78 5.34
C LEU A 99 -8.82 -7.00 6.47
N ALA A 100 -8.42 -7.76 7.48
CA ALA A 100 -9.23 -8.02 8.67
C ALA A 100 -9.17 -6.86 9.69
N LYS A 101 -8.10 -6.07 9.67
CA LYS A 101 -7.93 -4.89 10.52
C LYS A 101 -8.09 -3.59 9.72
N VAL A 102 -8.26 -2.50 10.47
CA VAL A 102 -8.23 -1.13 9.95
C VAL A 102 -6.83 -0.56 10.08
N TYR A 103 -6.32 -0.01 8.99
CA TYR A 103 -5.02 0.66 8.92
C TYR A 103 -5.19 2.10 8.43
N SER A 104 -4.69 3.06 9.22
CA SER A 104 -4.57 4.45 8.80
C SER A 104 -3.20 4.67 8.18
N VAL A 105 -3.16 5.04 6.90
CA VAL A 105 -1.92 5.29 6.18
C VAL A 105 -1.37 6.66 6.55
N GLN A 106 -0.20 6.69 7.16
CA GLN A 106 0.53 7.91 7.49
C GLN A 106 1.94 7.83 6.90
N TRP A 107 2.25 8.75 5.99
CA TRP A 107 3.59 8.85 5.42
C TRP A 107 4.43 9.87 6.20
N HIS A 108 5.65 9.47 6.50
CA HIS A 108 6.64 10.26 7.20
C HIS A 108 7.84 10.54 6.29
N ASP A 109 8.48 11.69 6.46
CA ASP A 109 9.74 11.98 5.78
C ASP A 109 10.82 11.01 6.23
N TYR A 110 11.54 10.42 5.28
CA TYR A 110 12.66 9.52 5.56
C TYR A 110 14.00 10.24 5.34
N SER A 111 14.23 10.70 4.12
CA SER A 111 15.46 11.37 3.72
C SER A 111 15.23 12.26 2.51
N ARG A 112 16.13 13.23 2.31
CA ARG A 112 16.23 14.01 1.07
C ARG A 112 17.62 13.83 0.47
N VAL A 113 17.68 13.34 -0.75
CA VAL A 113 18.94 13.08 -1.48
C VAL A 113 19.24 14.15 -2.54
N SER A 114 18.21 14.88 -2.99
CA SER A 114 18.33 16.07 -3.84
C SER A 114 17.05 16.91 -3.76
N ASP A 115 17.10 18.14 -4.28
CA ASP A 115 15.92 19.01 -4.39
C ASP A 115 15.12 18.77 -5.70
N GLY A 116 15.57 17.83 -6.55
CA GLY A 116 14.89 17.45 -7.78
C GLY A 116 13.67 16.55 -7.56
N ARG A 117 12.88 16.33 -8.63
CA ARG A 117 11.76 15.36 -8.61
C ARG A 117 12.31 13.98 -8.25
N GLY A 118 11.72 13.33 -7.25
CA GLY A 118 12.18 12.03 -6.75
C GLY A 118 13.36 12.10 -5.78
N GLY A 119 13.78 13.31 -5.35
CA GLY A 119 14.83 13.49 -4.35
C GLY A 119 14.33 13.34 -2.90
N GLN A 120 13.01 13.40 -2.67
CA GLN A 120 12.40 13.20 -1.35
C GLN A 120 11.93 11.75 -1.20
N LEU A 121 12.42 11.07 -0.16
CA LEU A 121 11.94 9.75 0.23
C LEU A 121 11.00 9.88 1.42
N ARG A 122 9.93 9.07 1.39
CA ARG A 122 8.98 8.92 2.50
C ARG A 122 8.71 7.46 2.76
N TYR A 123 8.28 7.17 3.98
CA TYR A 123 7.85 5.83 4.36
C TYR A 123 6.51 5.82 5.08
N ALA A 124 5.78 4.72 4.95
CA ALA A 124 4.67 4.35 5.82
C ALA A 124 4.99 2.99 6.44
N MET A 125 4.72 2.82 7.73
CA MET A 125 5.02 1.59 8.46
C MET A 125 3.78 1.09 9.20
N PHE A 126 3.52 -0.21 9.10
CA PHE A 126 2.41 -0.88 9.75
C PHE A 126 2.92 -2.03 10.60
N ALA A 127 2.40 -2.14 11.81
CA ALA A 127 2.63 -3.28 12.69
C ALA A 127 1.39 -4.18 12.70
N VAL A 128 1.61 -5.46 12.44
CA VAL A 128 0.61 -6.51 12.60
C VAL A 128 1.01 -7.31 13.83
N SER A 129 0.35 -7.06 14.96
CA SER A 129 0.59 -7.80 16.21
C SER A 129 -0.30 -9.04 16.33
N LYS A 130 0.12 -10.01 17.15
CA LYS A 130 -0.72 -11.13 17.61
C LYS A 130 -2.08 -10.62 18.10
N ALA A 131 -3.13 -11.44 17.93
CA ALA A 131 -4.40 -11.18 18.60
C ALA A 131 -4.16 -11.12 20.10
N ARG A 132 -4.68 -10.09 20.78
CA ARG A 132 -4.87 -10.22 22.22
C ARG A 132 -5.94 -11.29 22.41
N GLU A 133 -5.62 -12.36 23.12
CA GLU A 133 -6.63 -13.30 23.59
C GLU A 133 -7.48 -12.49 24.59
N GLU A 134 -8.73 -12.21 24.24
CA GLU A 134 -9.69 -11.67 25.20
C GLU A 134 -9.86 -12.75 26.27
N GLU A 135 -9.39 -12.46 27.49
CA GLU A 135 -9.66 -13.29 28.66
C GLU A 135 -11.18 -13.45 28.76
N LYS A 136 -11.69 -14.64 28.43
CA LYS A 136 -13.04 -15.03 28.80
C LYS A 136 -13.08 -15.00 30.32
N GLN A 137 -13.72 -13.98 30.89
CA GLN A 137 -14.20 -14.00 32.26
C GLN A 137 -15.15 -15.21 32.37
N SER A 138 -14.63 -16.34 32.86
CA SER A 138 -15.48 -17.44 33.34
C SER A 138 -16.12 -16.98 34.64
N GLY A 139 -17.44 -16.78 34.59
CA GLY A 139 -18.30 -16.78 35.78
C GLY A 139 -18.71 -18.20 36.15
#